data_AF-A0A3B0PNG4-F1
#
_entry.id   AF-A0A3B0PNG4-F1
#
_cell.length_a   1.000
_cell.length_b   1.000
_cell.length_c   1.000
_cell.angle_alpha   90.00
_cell.angle_beta   90.00
_cell.angle_gamma   90.00
#
_symmetry.space_group_name_H-M   'P 1'
#
loop_
_entity.id
_entity.type
_entity.pdbx_description
1 polymer ?
#
loop_
_entity_poly.entity_id
_entity_poly.type
_entity_poly.pdbx_seq_one_letter_code
_entity_poly.pdbx_strand_id
1 'polypeptide(L)' 'MNNATEIVKGPNYINDRLEMRHYELDTVIGKIDDKKCLVTLLERQTRKSYTTITKIGYKYIYKALNNMINKSGLNVKSLT' A
#
# COMPACT_ATOMS: atom_id res chain seq x y z
N MET A 1 20.59 -6.09 2.52
CA MET A 1 20.75 -5.27 3.73
C MET A 1 19.41 -4.63 4.04
N ASN A 2 18.84 -4.95 5.20
CA ASN A 2 17.54 -4.45 5.65
C ASN A 2 17.70 -3.02 6.18
N ASN A 3 17.16 -2.03 5.46
CA ASN A 3 17.01 -0.67 5.98
C ASN A 3 15.55 -0.42 6.40
N ALA A 4 14.95 -1.36 7.12
CA ALA A 4 13.66 -1.10 7.77
C ALA A 4 13.92 -0.13 8.92
N THR A 5 13.50 1.11 8.78
CA THR A 5 13.60 2.13 9.82
C THR A 5 12.32 2.11 10.64
N GLU A 6 12.43 2.18 11.96
CA GLU A 6 11.27 2.26 12.87
C GLU A 6 10.39 3.46 12.50
N ILE A 7 9.07 3.28 12.56
CA ILE A 7 8.07 4.30 12.21
C ILE A 7 8.27 5.59 13.03
N VAL A 8 8.70 5.46 14.30
CA VAL A 8 8.97 6.58 15.22
C VAL A 8 10.20 7.41 14.80
N LYS A 9 11.13 6.82 14.03
CA LYS A 9 12.31 7.51 13.49
C LYS A 9 12.06 8.12 12.11
N GLY A 10 10.88 7.89 11.53
CA GLY A 10 10.45 8.57 10.31
C GLY A 10 10.19 10.05 10.58
N PRO A 11 10.48 10.95 9.63
CA PRO A 11 10.26 12.38 9.85
C PRO A 11 8.76 12.69 10.02
N ASN A 12 8.43 13.58 10.96
CA ASN A 12 7.06 13.89 11.39
C ASN A 12 6.11 14.23 10.25
N TYR A 13 6.60 14.89 9.19
CA TYR A 13 5.79 15.28 8.04
C TYR A 13 5.09 14.10 7.34
N ILE A 14 5.65 12.88 7.43
CA ILE A 14 5.03 11.66 6.88
C ILE A 14 3.77 11.29 7.69
N ASN A 15 3.79 11.50 9.00
CA ASN A 15 2.65 11.23 9.87
C ASN A 15 1.58 12.30 9.76
N ASP A 16 1.98 13.54 9.51
CA ASP A 16 1.08 14.69 9.38
C ASP A 16 0.28 14.70 8.06
N ARG A 17 0.58 13.77 7.14
CA ARG A 17 -0.12 13.59 5.85
C ARG A 17 -0.08 14.86 4.97
N LEU A 18 0.97 15.66 5.13
CA LEU A 18 1.10 16.97 4.51
C LEU A 18 1.65 16.91 3.08
N GLU A 19 2.18 15.76 2.65
CA GLU A 19 2.80 15.58 1.34
C GLU A 19 2.13 14.49 0.51
N MET A 20 2.11 14.70 -0.82
CA MET A 20 1.69 13.69 -1.79
C MET A 20 2.71 12.55 -1.85
N ARG A 21 2.27 11.41 -2.39
CA ARG A 21 3.07 10.23 -2.76
C ARG A 21 3.40 9.31 -1.57
N HIS A 22 2.78 9.53 -0.42
CA HIS A 22 2.82 8.63 0.72
C HIS A 22 1.54 7.78 0.71
N TYR A 23 1.68 6.46 0.74
CA TYR A 23 0.55 5.56 0.59
C TYR A 23 0.41 4.59 1.77
N GLU A 24 -0.82 4.21 2.09
CA GLU A 24 -1.16 3.11 3.01
C GLU A 24 -1.58 1.88 2.19
N LEU A 25 -1.01 0.71 2.50
CA LEU A 25 -1.40 -0.58 1.91
C LEU A 25 -2.21 -1.39 2.91
N ASP A 26 -3.39 -1.85 2.51
CA ASP A 26 -4.17 -2.78 3.32
C ASP A 26 -4.71 -3.94 2.47
N THR A 27 -5.01 -5.06 3.13
CA THR A 27 -5.65 -6.22 2.53
C THR A 27 -6.88 -6.64 3.31
N VAL A 28 -8.02 -6.67 2.64
CA VAL A 28 -9.29 -7.12 3.23
C VAL A 28 -9.61 -8.53 2.73
N ILE A 29 -9.86 -9.43 3.66
CA ILE A 29 -10.34 -10.79 3.41
C ILE A 29 -11.80 -10.85 3.84
N GLY A 30 -12.70 -11.16 2.91
CA GLY A 30 -14.14 -11.10 3.18
C GLY A 30 -14.63 -12.20 4.13
N LYS A 31 -14.24 -13.45 3.86
CA LYS A 31 -14.50 -14.61 4.73
C LYS A 31 -13.19 -15.29 5.09
N ILE A 32 -13.11 -15.88 6.27
CA ILE A 32 -11.87 -16.50 6.80
C ILE A 32 -11.30 -17.61 5.89
N ASP A 33 -12.16 -18.26 5.10
CA ASP A 33 -11.82 -19.35 4.17
C ASP A 33 -11.63 -18.88 2.72
N ASP A 34 -11.80 -17.58 2.44
CA ASP A 34 -11.57 -17.05 1.11
C ASP A 34 -10.10 -17.19 0.72
N LYS A 35 -9.85 -17.54 -0.54
CA LYS A 35 -8.51 -17.68 -1.11
C LYS A 35 -8.05 -16.38 -1.78
N LYS A 36 -8.91 -15.36 -1.80
CA LYS A 36 -8.66 -14.05 -2.39
C LYS A 36 -8.74 -12.96 -1.33
N CYS A 37 -8.04 -11.86 -1.59
CA CYS A 37 -8.15 -10.63 -0.83
C CYS A 37 -8.30 -9.43 -1.76
N LEU A 38 -8.98 -8.40 -1.24
CA LEU A 38 -8.98 -7.06 -1.82
C LEU A 38 -7.73 -6.34 -1.32
N VAL A 39 -6.84 -5.97 -2.22
CA VAL A 39 -5.68 -5.13 -1.93
C VAL A 39 -6.08 -3.69 -2.19
N THR A 40 -5.86 -2.82 -1.21
CA THR A 40 -6.16 -1.39 -1.27
C THR A 40 -4.88 -0.58 -1.09
N LEU A 41 -4.70 0.45 -1.92
CA LEU A 41 -3.60 1.39 -1.85
C LEU A 41 -4.19 2.80 -1.78
N LEU A 42 -3.95 3.48 -0.67
CA LEU A 42 -4.57 4.77 -0.36
C LEU A 42 -3.53 5.87 -0.30
N GLU A 43 -3.66 6.88 -1.14
CA GLU A 43 -2.81 8.08 -1.08
C GLU A 43 -3.23 8.94 0.13
N ARG A 44 -2.30 9.20 1.04
CA ARG A 44 -2.63 9.69 2.39
C ARG A 44 -3.10 11.16 2.41
N GLN A 45 -2.64 12.00 1.48
CA GLN A 45 -3.01 13.43 1.42
C GLN A 45 -4.34 13.63 0.69
N THR A 46 -4.45 13.12 -0.53
CA THR A 46 -5.60 13.26 -1.43
C THR A 46 -6.74 12.31 -1.10
N ARG A 47 -6.48 11.26 -0.30
CA ARG A 47 -7.41 10.17 0.01
C ARG A 47 -7.87 9.38 -1.22
N LYS A 48 -7.16 9.50 -2.35
CA LYS A 48 -7.44 8.74 -3.56
C LYS A 48 -7.03 7.28 -3.35
N SER A 49 -7.98 6.37 -3.58
CA SER A 49 -7.78 4.93 -3.40
C SER A 49 -7.65 4.19 -4.74
N TYR A 50 -6.80 3.17 -4.76
CA TYR A 50 -6.65 2.21 -5.83
C TYR A 50 -6.89 0.82 -5.26
N THR A 51 -7.63 -0.03 -5.98
CA THR A 51 -8.02 -1.35 -5.46
C THR A 51 -7.87 -2.43 -6.51
N THR A 52 -7.47 -3.63 -6.09
CA THR A 52 -7.42 -4.81 -6.94
C THR A 52 -7.70 -6.06 -6.13
N ILE A 53 -8.14 -7.13 -6.78
CA ILE A 53 -8.37 -8.43 -6.13
C ILE A 53 -7.27 -9.39 -6.56
N THR A 54 -6.67 -10.09 -5.59
CA THR A 54 -5.62 -11.08 -5.85
C THR A 54 -5.77 -12.29 -4.91
N LYS A 55 -4.97 -13.33 -5.14
CA LYS A 55 -4.89 -14.47 -4.21
C LYS A 55 -4.19 -14.03 -2.93
N ILE A 56 -4.60 -14.61 -1.80
CA ILE A 56 -3.88 -14.39 -0.54
C ILE A 56 -2.44 -14.93 -0.67
N GLY A 57 -1.48 -14.19 -0.13
CA GLY A 57 -0.08 -14.56 -0.09
C GLY A 57 0.84 -13.47 -0.63
N TYR A 58 1.98 -13.28 0.04
CA TYR A 58 2.88 -12.15 -0.20
C TYR A 58 3.29 -12.01 -1.68
N LYS A 59 3.55 -13.13 -2.38
CA LYS A 59 3.94 -13.11 -3.80
C LYS A 59 2.85 -12.51 -4.69
N TYR A 60 1.61 -12.88 -4.44
CA TYR A 60 0.46 -12.45 -5.23
C TYR A 60 0.07 -11.00 -4.92
N ILE A 61 0.17 -10.61 -3.65
CA ILE A 61 -0.04 -9.23 -3.19
C ILE A 61 1.03 -8.31 -3.76
N TYR A 62 2.31 -8.69 -3.68
CA TYR A 62 3.43 -7.93 -4.25
C TYR A 62 3.29 -7.73 -5.76
N LYS A 63 2.91 -8.78 -6.50
CA LYS A 63 2.65 -8.69 -7.93
C LYS A 63 1.47 -7.76 -8.23
N ALA A 64 0.38 -7.87 -7.47
CA ALA A 64 -0.79 -7.02 -7.62
C ALA A 64 -0.49 -5.54 -7.33
N LEU A 65 0.27 -5.26 -6.28
CA LEU A 65 0.75 -3.92 -5.92
C LEU A 65 1.57 -3.30 -7.05
N ASN A 66 2.59 -4.00 -7.55
CA ASN A 66 3.43 -3.49 -8.63
C ASN A 66 2.62 -3.23 -9.91
N ASN A 67 1.71 -4.12 -10.27
CA ASN A 67 0.82 -3.92 -11.41
C ASN A 67 -0.05 -2.67 -11.23
N MET A 68 -0.58 -2.45 -10.03
CA MET A 68 -1.42 -1.30 -9.71
C MET A 68 -0.64 0.02 -9.77
N ILE A 69 0.58 0.05 -9.21
CA ILE A 69 1.50 1.20 -9.28
C ILE A 69 1.82 1.54 -10.74
N ASN A 70 2.23 0.53 -11.53
CA ASN A 70 2.62 0.73 -12.92
C ASN A 70 1.45 1.16 -13.80
N LYS A 71 0.30 0.50 -13.69
CA LYS A 71 -0.91 0.83 -14.46
C LYS A 71 -1.43 2.24 -14.18
N SER A 72 -1.24 2.71 -12.95
CA SER A 72 -1.74 4.02 -12.51
C SER A 72 -0.68 5.13 -12.59
N GLY A 73 0.55 4.81 -13.03
CA GLY A 73 1.66 5.76 -13.11
C GLY A 73 2.06 6.37 -11.76
N LEU A 74 1.92 5.62 -10.66
CA LEU A 74 2.16 6.17 -9.32
C LEU A 74 3.65 6.29 -9.05
N ASN A 75 4.06 7.46 -8.59
CA ASN A 75 5.39 7.69 -8.09
C ASN A 75 5.38 7.61 -6.56
N VAL A 76 5.72 6.46 -5.97
CA VAL A 76 5.61 6.19 -4.52
C VAL A 76 6.86 6.69 -3.79
N LYS A 77 6.69 7.61 -2.81
CA LYS A 77 7.76 8.05 -1.90
C LYS A 77 7.89 7.12 -0.69
N SER A 78 6.76 6.77 -0.07
CA SER A 78 6.72 5.80 1.03
C SER A 78 5.46 4.96 0.96
N LEU A 79 5.56 3.77 1.55
CA LEU A 79 4.46 2.84 1.73
C LEU A 79 4.46 2.40 3.19
N THR A 80 3.31 2.51 3.85
CA THR A 80 3.10 2.08 5.24
C THR A 80 2.00 1.03 5.31
#